data_AF-A0A0E3UHA0-F1
#
_entry.id   AF-A0A0E3UHA0-F1
#
_cell.length_a   1.000
_cell.length_b   1.000
_cell.length_c   1.000
_cell.angle_alpha   90.00
_cell.angle_beta   90.00
_cell.angle_gamma   90.00
#
_symmetry.space_group_name_H-M   'P 1'
#
loop_
_entity.id
_entity.type
_entity.pdbx_description
1 polymer ?
#
loop_
_entity_poly.entity_id
_entity_poly.type
_entity_poly.pdbx_seq_one_letter_code
_entity_poly.pdbx_strand_id
1 'polypeptide(L)'
;MPASNLISVPPAAFLDGIGGMEMMLVFVIGLLLFGGKGLPDIARTVGKALREFKKATANVEEQFKQAMEDTPPPPPPRPTPRFPATPPVPPPAPAVSPPSPFAPEPPANQPPA
;
A
#
# COMPACT_ATOMS: atom_id res chain seq x y z
N MET A 1 -17.45 40.28 55.31
CA MET A 1 -17.18 40.57 53.89
C MET A 1 -16.75 39.27 53.20
N PRO A 2 -17.66 38.50 52.58
CA PRO A 2 -17.26 37.30 51.83
C PRO A 2 -16.60 37.70 50.50
N ALA A 3 -15.34 37.32 50.32
CA ALA A 3 -14.64 37.41 49.05
C ALA A 3 -15.38 36.56 48.00
N SER A 4 -15.73 37.17 46.88
CA SER A 4 -16.34 36.52 45.73
C SER A 4 -15.30 35.58 45.10
N ASN A 5 -15.47 34.27 45.27
CA ASN A 5 -14.71 33.29 44.50
C ASN A 5 -15.16 33.33 43.04
N LEU A 6 -14.30 33.85 42.17
CA LEU A 6 -14.39 33.72 40.72
C LEU A 6 -14.38 32.23 40.37
N ILE A 7 -15.48 31.75 39.78
CA ILE A 7 -15.54 30.45 39.14
C ILE A 7 -14.63 30.51 37.90
N SER A 8 -13.34 30.22 38.09
CA SER A 8 -12.38 30.09 37.00
C SER A 8 -12.52 28.66 36.47
N VAL A 9 -13.39 28.47 35.47
CA VAL A 9 -13.51 27.19 34.77
C VAL A 9 -12.24 27.04 33.93
N PRO A 10 -11.35 26.07 34.21
CA PRO A 10 -10.13 25.93 33.47
C PRO A 10 -10.44 25.56 32.01
N PRO A 11 -9.79 26.19 31.01
CA PRO A 11 -9.99 25.85 29.59
C PRO A 11 -9.68 24.36 29.30
N ALA A 12 -8.87 23.72 30.14
CA ALA A 12 -8.60 22.28 30.09
C ALA A 12 -9.80 21.39 30.45
N ALA A 13 -10.79 21.88 31.21
CA ALA A 13 -12.04 21.14 31.46
C ALA A 13 -12.93 21.07 30.20
N PHE A 14 -12.77 22.01 29.25
CA PHE A 14 -13.40 21.89 27.94
C PHE A 14 -12.70 20.83 27.09
N LEU A 15 -11.38 20.68 27.21
CA LEU A 15 -10.57 19.72 26.44
C LEU A 15 -10.79 18.26 26.90
N ASP A 16 -10.96 18.01 28.19
CA ASP A 16 -11.36 16.69 28.74
C ASP A 16 -12.85 16.38 28.45
N GLY A 17 -13.66 17.42 28.18
CA GLY A 17 -15.08 17.35 27.86
C GLY A 17 -15.45 17.22 26.35
N ILE A 18 -14.47 17.26 25.44
CA ILE A 18 -14.69 17.24 23.97
C ILE A 18 -15.32 15.93 23.47
N GLY A 19 -15.26 14.86 24.24
CA GLY A 19 -15.83 13.58 23.79
C GLY A 19 -17.36 13.57 23.73
N GLY A 20 -18.02 14.03 24.79
CA GLY A 20 -19.46 13.82 24.97
C GLY A 20 -20.31 15.03 24.55
N MET A 21 -20.02 16.20 25.13
CA MET A 21 -20.86 17.39 24.93
C MET A 21 -20.71 17.95 23.51
N GLU A 22 -19.49 17.93 22.97
CA GLU A 22 -19.23 18.44 21.62
C GLU A 22 -19.83 17.52 20.55
N MET A 23 -19.73 16.20 20.73
CA MET A 23 -20.45 15.23 19.88
C MET A 23 -21.96 15.43 19.96
N MET A 24 -22.52 15.66 21.15
CA MET A 24 -23.95 15.94 21.30
C MET A 24 -24.37 17.23 20.58
N LEU A 25 -23.57 18.30 20.66
CA LEU A 25 -23.82 19.56 19.95
C LEU A 25 -23.77 19.38 18.43
N VAL A 26 -22.75 18.68 17.90
CA VAL A 26 -22.65 18.34 16.47
C VAL A 26 -23.85 17.49 16.03
N PHE A 27 -24.28 16.54 16.87
CA PHE A 27 -25.46 15.73 16.60
C PHE A 27 -26.72 16.60 16.52
N VAL A 28 -26.92 17.52 17.46
CA VAL A 28 -28.07 18.44 17.45
C VAL A 28 -28.08 19.30 16.20
N ILE A 29 -26.93 19.87 15.81
CA ILE A 29 -26.81 20.65 14.56
C ILE A 29 -27.10 19.76 13.35
N GLY A 30 -26.55 18.55 13.30
CA GLY A 30 -26.84 17.57 12.25
C GLY A 30 -28.33 17.21 12.18
N LEU A 31 -29.01 17.04 13.32
CA LEU A 31 -30.44 16.78 13.40
C LEU A 31 -31.28 18.01 13.03
N LEU A 32 -30.78 19.23 13.19
CA LEU A 32 -31.45 20.44 12.70
C LEU A 32 -31.38 20.54 11.17
N LEU A 33 -30.23 20.20 10.58
CA LEU A 33 -30.03 20.23 9.12
C LEU A 33 -30.75 19.08 8.40
N PHE A 34 -30.62 17.86 8.92
CA PHE A 34 -31.14 16.63 8.29
C PHE A 34 -32.45 16.13 8.92
N GLY A 35 -32.88 16.71 10.04
CA GLY A 35 -34.04 16.25 10.81
C GLY A 35 -33.75 15.07 11.73
N GLY A 36 -34.63 14.86 12.72
CA GLY A 36 -34.60 13.70 13.63
C GLY A 36 -34.64 12.32 12.95
N LYS A 37 -35.08 12.27 11.69
CA LYS A 37 -35.19 11.03 10.89
C LYS A 37 -33.99 10.78 9.97
N GLY A 38 -33.20 11.78 9.59
CA GLY A 38 -32.17 11.64 8.56
C GLY A 38 -30.98 10.77 8.98
N LEU A 39 -30.36 11.10 10.12
CA LEU A 39 -29.23 10.35 10.68
C LEU A 39 -29.52 8.87 10.94
N PRO A 40 -30.62 8.49 11.63
CA PRO A 40 -30.90 7.07 11.88
C PRO A 40 -31.24 6.28 10.62
N ASP A 41 -31.77 6.93 9.57
CA ASP A 41 -32.08 6.26 8.31
C ASP A 41 -30.79 5.92 7.52
N ILE A 42 -29.85 6.87 7.44
CA ILE A 42 -28.53 6.65 6.85
C ILE A 42 -27.75 5.57 7.63
N ALA A 43 -27.77 5.64 8.96
CA ALA A 43 -27.12 4.63 9.80
C ALA A 43 -27.68 3.22 9.54
N ARG A 44 -29.00 3.09 9.31
CA ARG A 44 -29.64 1.81 8.98
C ARG A 44 -29.24 1.29 7.60
N THR A 45 -29.19 2.15 6.58
CA THR A 45 -28.81 1.73 5.22
C THR A 45 -27.34 1.35 5.15
N VAL A 46 -26.45 2.17 5.72
CA VAL A 46 -25.01 1.88 5.84
C VAL A 46 -24.78 0.63 6.68
N GLY A 47 -25.46 0.48 7.81
CA GLY A 47 -25.34 -0.69 8.68
C GLY A 47 -25.76 -1.99 7.99
N LYS A 48 -26.83 -1.95 7.18
CA LYS A 48 -27.23 -3.09 6.35
C LYS A 48 -26.17 -3.41 5.29
N ALA A 49 -25.68 -2.40 4.58
CA ALA A 49 -24.64 -2.59 3.55
C ALA A 49 -23.36 -3.18 4.15
N LEU A 50 -22.90 -2.68 5.30
CA LEU A 50 -21.71 -3.17 5.98
C LEU A 50 -21.89 -4.61 6.48
N ARG A 51 -23.09 -4.98 6.93
CA ARG A 51 -23.42 -6.35 7.35
C ARG A 51 -23.40 -7.34 6.19
N GLU A 52 -24.02 -6.98 5.06
CA GLU A 52 -24.00 -7.83 3.85
C GLU A 52 -22.59 -7.93 3.28
N PHE A 53 -21.83 -6.83 3.26
CA PHE A 53 -20.42 -6.82 2.85
C PHE A 53 -19.58 -7.75 3.72
N LYS A 54 -19.70 -7.65 5.05
CA LYS A 54 -18.96 -8.51 5.98
C LYS A 54 -19.31 -10.00 5.80
N LYS A 55 -20.57 -10.31 5.52
CA LYS A 55 -21.03 -11.68 5.24
C LYS A 55 -20.45 -12.20 3.92
N ALA A 56 -20.48 -11.39 2.87
CA ALA A 56 -19.88 -11.75 1.58
C ALA A 56 -18.38 -12.01 1.71
N THR A 57 -17.65 -11.12 2.39
CA THR A 57 -16.22 -11.27 2.63
C THR A 57 -15.90 -12.54 3.44
N ALA A 58 -16.67 -12.82 4.50
CA ALA A 58 -16.48 -14.03 5.32
C ALA A 58 -16.65 -15.32 4.50
N ASN A 59 -17.67 -15.39 3.63
CA ASN A 59 -17.86 -16.54 2.76
C ASN A 59 -16.70 -16.74 1.77
N VAL A 60 -16.14 -15.64 1.23
CA VAL A 60 -14.99 -15.71 0.31
C VAL A 60 -13.74 -16.17 1.05
N GLU A 61 -13.51 -15.68 2.27
CA GLU A 61 -12.39 -16.10 3.12
C GLU A 61 -12.46 -17.59 3.43
N GLU A 62 -13.64 -18.10 3.79
CA GLU A 62 -13.88 -19.53 4.04
C GLU A 62 -13.60 -20.39 2.80
N GLN A 63 -14.12 -19.97 1.63
CA GLN A 63 -13.88 -20.68 0.36
C GLN A 63 -12.40 -20.69 -0.04
N PHE A 64 -11.71 -19.57 0.15
CA PHE A 64 -10.29 -19.47 -0.14
C PHE A 64 -9.44 -20.35 0.78
N LYS A 65 -9.79 -20.37 2.08
CA LYS A 65 -9.13 -21.23 3.07
C LYS A 65 -9.34 -22.71 2.75
N GLN A 66 -10.56 -23.10 2.39
CA GLN A 66 -10.87 -24.47 1.98
C GLN A 66 -10.10 -24.88 0.71
N ALA A 67 -9.99 -23.98 -0.28
CA ALA A 67 -9.21 -24.24 -1.49
C ALA A 67 -7.70 -24.37 -1.22
N MET A 68 -7.17 -23.67 -0.21
CA MET A 68 -5.78 -23.80 0.21
C MET A 68 -5.52 -25.08 1.02
N GLU A 69 -6.44 -25.49 1.88
CA GLU A 69 -6.34 -26.73 2.64
C GLU A 69 -6.45 -27.99 1.76
N ASP A 70 -7.16 -27.92 0.63
CA ASP A 70 -7.26 -29.01 -0.36
C ASP A 70 -6.06 -29.07 -1.33
N THR A 71 -4.98 -28.32 -1.07
CA THR A 71 -3.73 -28.43 -1.85
C THR A 71 -3.04 -29.76 -1.49
N PRO A 72 -2.82 -30.68 -2.45
CA PRO A 72 -2.07 -31.91 -2.20
C PRO A 72 -0.69 -31.59 -1.62
N PRO A 73 -0.14 -32.42 -0.72
CA PRO A 73 1.20 -32.20 -0.16
C PRO A 73 2.19 -31.95 -1.30
N PRO A 74 3.11 -30.98 -1.17
CA PRO A 74 4.05 -30.65 -2.22
C PRO A 74 4.76 -31.94 -2.67
N PRO A 75 4.89 -32.18 -3.99
CA PRO A 75 5.57 -33.37 -4.48
C PRO A 75 6.96 -33.44 -3.83
N PRO A 76 7.43 -34.65 -3.45
CA PRO A 76 8.73 -34.80 -2.80
C PRO A 76 9.78 -34.06 -3.61
N PRO A 77 10.72 -33.35 -2.96
CA PRO A 77 11.74 -32.56 -3.65
C PRO A 77 12.42 -33.47 -4.67
N ARG A 78 12.19 -33.19 -5.96
CA ARG A 78 12.86 -33.94 -7.03
C ARG A 78 14.35 -33.75 -6.83
N PRO A 79 15.17 -34.81 -6.94
CA PRO A 79 16.62 -34.67 -6.99
C PRO A 79 16.91 -33.63 -8.08
N THR A 80 17.48 -32.49 -7.68
CA THR A 80 17.98 -31.51 -8.64
C THR A 80 18.95 -32.26 -9.54
N PRO A 81 18.72 -32.29 -10.87
CA PRO A 81 19.74 -32.78 -11.78
C PRO A 81 21.02 -32.00 -11.44
N ARG A 82 22.03 -32.69 -10.92
CA ARG A 82 23.37 -32.12 -10.84
C ARG A 82 23.80 -31.93 -12.28
N PHE A 83 23.58 -30.73 -12.80
CA PHE A 83 24.27 -30.30 -14.00
C PHE A 83 25.76 -30.50 -13.70
N PRO A 84 26.51 -31.18 -14.58
CA PRO A 84 27.95 -31.27 -14.43
C PRO A 84 28.47 -29.84 -14.32
N ALA A 85 29.30 -29.58 -13.31
CA ALA A 85 29.89 -28.27 -13.08
C ALA A 85 30.40 -27.72 -14.42
N THR A 86 29.89 -26.56 -14.82
CA THR A 86 30.34 -25.86 -16.03
C THR A 86 31.87 -25.82 -16.01
N PRO A 87 32.53 -26.23 -17.11
CA PRO A 87 33.99 -26.14 -17.21
C PRO A 87 34.47 -24.73 -16.85
N PRO A 88 35.66 -24.58 -16.24
CA PRO A 88 36.19 -23.26 -15.91
C PRO A 88 36.24 -22.40 -17.18
N VAL A 89 35.59 -21.24 -17.13
CA VAL A 89 35.59 -20.27 -18.22
C VAL A 89 37.04 -19.79 -18.42
N PRO A 90 37.63 -19.94 -19.62
CA PRO A 90 38.98 -19.45 -19.88
C PRO A 90 39.00 -17.92 -19.80
N PRO A 91 40.12 -17.31 -19.35
CA PRO A 91 40.23 -15.87 -19.20
C PRO A 91 39.99 -15.16 -20.55
N PRO A 92 39.35 -13.97 -20.54
CA PRO A 92 39.12 -13.21 -21.76
C PRO A 92 40.46 -12.85 -22.41
N ALA A 93 40.58 -13.15 -23.71
CA ALA A 93 41.73 -12.77 -24.52
C ALA A 93 41.96 -11.24 -24.46
N PRO A 94 43.20 -10.75 -24.58
CA PRO A 94 43.50 -9.33 -24.52
C PRO A 94 42.68 -8.58 -25.57
N ALA A 95 41.95 -7.56 -25.11
CA ALA A 95 41.12 -6.72 -25.94
C ALA A 95 41.95 -6.16 -27.11
N VAL A 96 41.60 -6.55 -28.33
CA VAL A 96 42.10 -5.90 -29.53
C VAL A 96 41.48 -4.51 -29.55
N SER A 97 42.29 -3.50 -29.21
CA SER A 97 41.88 -2.10 -29.26
C SER A 97 41.36 -1.75 -30.66
N PRO A 98 40.20 -1.08 -30.80
CA PRO A 98 39.73 -0.64 -32.11
C PRO A 98 40.71 0.40 -32.69
N PRO A 99 40.93 0.41 -34.02
CA PRO A 99 41.80 1.37 -34.66
C PRO A 99 41.21 2.79 -34.50
N SER A 100 42.06 3.74 -34.10
CA SER A 100 41.68 5.13 -33.88
C SER A 100 41.20 5.78 -35.19
N PRO A 101 40.05 6.48 -35.22
CA PRO A 101 39.49 7.11 -36.43
C PRO A 101 40.26 8.34 -36.97
N PHE A 102 41.42 8.68 -36.40
CA PHE A 102 42.10 9.96 -36.61
C PHE A 102 43.52 9.83 -37.18
N ALA A 103 43.80 8.79 -37.95
CA ALA A 103 44.99 8.80 -38.80
C ALA A 103 44.73 9.73 -40.00
N PRO A 104 45.54 10.79 -40.24
CA PRO A 104 45.45 11.55 -41.47
C PRO A 104 45.76 10.63 -42.65
N GLU A 105 44.85 10.59 -43.62
CA GLU A 105 44.94 9.76 -44.82
C GLU A 105 46.22 10.14 -45.61
N PRO A 106 47.09 9.17 -45.97
CA PRO A 106 48.27 9.44 -46.78
C PRO A 106 47.83 9.91 -48.19
N PRO A 107 48.49 10.93 -48.78
CA PRO A 107 48.08 11.48 -50.06
C PRO A 107 48.13 10.40 -51.14
N ALA A 108 46.97 10.15 -51.74
CA ALA A 108 46.78 9.23 -52.84
C ALA A 108 47.74 9.53 -53.99
N ASN A 109 48.36 8.46 -54.51
CA ASN A 109 49.11 8.38 -55.77
C ASN A 109 48.49 9.30 -56.84
N GLN A 110 49.10 10.45 -57.08
CA GLN A 110 48.81 11.27 -58.26
C GLN A 110 49.46 10.62 -59.49
N PRO A 111 48.70 10.38 -60.58
CA PRO A 111 49.28 9.89 -61.83
C PRO A 111 50.17 10.97 -62.48
N PRO A 112 51.25 10.58 -63.18
CA PRO A 112 52.11 11.54 -63.86
C PRO A 112 51.39 12.18 -65.06
N ALA A 113 51.61 13.48 -65.25
CA ALA A 113 51.22 14.25 -66.44
C ALA A 113 52.21 14.04 -67.60
#